data_AF-A0A7X0DEB4-F1
#
_entry.id   AF-A0A7X0DEB4-F1
#
_cell.length_a   1.000
_cell.length_b   1.000
_cell.length_c   1.000
_cell.angle_alpha   90.00
_cell.angle_beta   90.00
_cell.angle_gamma   90.00
#
_symmetry.space_group_name_H-M   'P 1'
#
loop_
_entity.id
_entity.type
_entity.pdbx_description
1 polymer ?
#
loop_
_entity_poly.entity_id
_entity_poly.type
_entity_poly.pdbx_seq_one_letter_code
_entity_poly.pdbx_strand_id
1 'polypeptide(L)'
;MAAERERAGLHSATLAMFAGIVEWSVLNGYREIVTATDVRLERIFRRAGWPLNRLGSPAQINETRSVAGLLTADWQSFDRLRPRIYSSSFSLHQKEVA
;
A
#
# COMPACT_ATOMS: atom_id res chain seq x y z
N MET A 1 12.56 9.26 -10.95
CA MET A 1 13.20 8.31 -10.01
C MET A 1 12.41 7.00 -9.79
N ALA A 2 11.39 6.67 -10.60
CA ALA A 2 10.67 5.38 -10.53
C ALA A 2 11.48 4.17 -11.05
N ALA A 3 12.56 4.39 -11.80
CA ALA A 3 13.36 3.34 -12.43
C ALA A 3 14.23 2.54 -11.43
N GLU A 4 14.47 3.08 -10.23
CA GLU A 4 15.35 2.44 -9.24
C GLU A 4 14.63 1.33 -8.45
N ARG A 5 13.29 1.27 -8.49
CA ARG A 5 12.48 0.34 -7.71
C ARG A 5 12.25 -1.01 -8.40
N GLU A 6 12.28 -1.05 -9.74
CA GLU A 6 12.38 -2.32 -10.48
C GLU A 6 13.68 -3.07 -10.14
N ARG A 7 14.75 -2.35 -9.76
CA ARG A 7 16.01 -2.96 -9.28
C ARG A 7 15.91 -3.62 -7.89
N ALA A 8 14.85 -3.36 -7.11
CA ALA A 8 14.65 -4.02 -5.83
C ALA A 8 13.99 -5.41 -5.95
N GLY A 9 13.78 -5.93 -7.17
CA GLY A 9 13.20 -7.25 -7.42
C GLY A 9 11.72 -7.37 -7.04
N LEU A 10 11.00 -6.24 -7.01
CA LEU A 10 9.57 -6.22 -6.71
C LEU A 10 8.76 -6.15 -7.99
N HIS A 11 7.78 -7.04 -8.13
CA HIS A 11 7.00 -7.17 -9.35
C HIS A 11 6.11 -5.95 -9.58
N SER A 12 6.11 -5.41 -10.80
CA SER A 12 5.39 -4.18 -11.15
C SER A 12 3.88 -4.30 -10.91
N ALA A 13 3.29 -5.50 -11.04
CA ALA A 13 1.88 -5.71 -10.71
C ALA A 13 1.58 -5.55 -9.21
N THR A 14 2.48 -5.97 -8.32
CA THR A 14 2.33 -5.80 -6.87
C THR A 14 2.40 -4.32 -6.49
N LEU A 15 3.35 -3.58 -7.08
CA LEU A 15 3.46 -2.14 -6.92
C LEU A 15 2.23 -1.40 -7.45
N ALA A 16 1.71 -1.80 -8.62
CA ALA A 16 0.49 -1.24 -9.19
C ALA A 16 -0.72 -1.47 -8.27
N MET A 17 -0.85 -2.68 -7.70
CA MET A 17 -1.90 -2.98 -6.72
C MET A 17 -1.80 -2.08 -5.49
N PHE A 18 -0.60 -1.87 -4.93
CA PHE A 18 -0.42 -0.98 -3.78
C PHE A 18 -0.72 0.48 -4.13
N ALA A 19 -0.27 0.96 -5.29
CA ALA A 19 -0.56 2.30 -5.77
C ALA A 19 -2.07 2.52 -5.93
N GLY A 20 -2.80 1.53 -6.46
CA GLY A 20 -4.27 1.60 -6.60
C GLY A 20 -5.01 1.65 -5.26
N ILE A 21 -4.57 0.88 -4.27
CA ILE A 21 -5.14 0.94 -2.91
C ILE A 21 -4.96 2.35 -2.34
N VAL A 22 -3.75 2.91 -2.43
CA VAL A 22 -3.46 4.27 -1.90
C VAL A 22 -4.24 5.33 -2.66
N GLU A 23 -4.24 5.30 -3.99
CA GLU A 23 -4.97 6.27 -4.81
C GLU A 23 -6.45 6.27 -4.48
N TRP A 24 -7.09 5.10 -4.44
CA TRP A 24 -8.49 4.99 -4.06
C TRP A 24 -8.76 5.55 -2.67
N SER A 25 -7.91 5.21 -1.68
CA SER A 25 -8.04 5.72 -0.32
C SER A 25 -7.98 7.25 -0.26
N VAL A 26 -7.00 7.85 -0.94
CA VAL A 26 -6.83 9.31 -0.96
C VAL A 26 -8.00 10.00 -1.67
N LEU A 27 -8.46 9.46 -2.80
CA LEU A 27 -9.61 10.00 -3.54
C LEU A 27 -10.92 9.96 -2.73
N ASN A 28 -11.02 9.02 -1.78
CA ASN A 28 -12.18 8.90 -0.88
C ASN A 28 -11.98 9.60 0.48
N GLY A 29 -10.87 10.34 0.66
CA GLY A 29 -10.61 11.11 1.89
C GLY A 29 -10.07 10.30 3.07
N TYR A 30 -9.68 9.03 2.85
CA TYR A 30 -9.02 8.23 3.89
C TYR A 30 -7.53 8.58 3.99
N ARG A 31 -7.01 8.65 5.22
CA ARG A 31 -5.61 8.97 5.50
C ARG A 31 -4.76 7.76 5.89
N GLU A 32 -5.41 6.69 6.33
CA GLU A 32 -4.76 5.49 6.84
C GLU A 32 -5.54 4.24 6.44
N ILE A 33 -4.81 3.15 6.25
CA ILE A 33 -5.36 1.82 5.94
C ILE A 33 -4.94 0.88 7.07
N VAL A 34 -5.92 0.35 7.81
CA VAL A 34 -5.67 -0.69 8.81
C VAL A 34 -5.74 -2.05 8.14
N THR A 35 -4.73 -2.89 8.35
CA THR A 35 -4.69 -4.23 7.77
C THR A 35 -4.04 -5.23 8.73
N ALA A 36 -4.45 -6.50 8.60
CA ALA A 36 -3.75 -7.64 9.17
C ALA A 36 -3.17 -8.47 8.03
N THR A 37 -1.87 -8.70 8.06
CA THR A 37 -1.18 -9.41 6.98
C THR A 37 -0.06 -10.30 7.51
N ASP A 38 0.41 -11.23 6.69
CA ASP A 38 1.59 -12.04 7.03
C ASP A 38 2.86 -11.16 7.05
N VAL A 39 3.78 -11.47 7.96
CA VAL A 39 5.07 -10.76 8.12
C VAL A 39 5.89 -10.76 6.81
N ARG A 40 5.67 -11.71 5.90
CA ARG A 40 6.25 -11.68 4.55
C ARG A 40 5.73 -10.50 3.74
N LEU A 41 4.42 -10.22 3.76
CA LEU A 41 3.87 -9.05 3.05
C LEU A 41 4.29 -7.74 3.72
N GLU A 42 4.40 -7.71 5.05
CA GLU A 42 4.98 -6.56 5.76
C GLU A 42 6.40 -6.23 5.27
N ARG A 43 7.22 -7.26 5.01
CA ARG A 43 8.56 -7.07 4.42
C ARG A 43 8.49 -6.51 3.00
N ILE A 44 7.49 -6.90 2.22
CA ILE A 44 7.26 -6.36 0.88
C ILE A 44 6.87 -4.87 0.94
N PHE A 45 5.95 -4.49 1.84
CA PHE A 45 5.61 -3.10 2.11
C PHE A 45 6.84 -2.25 2.48
N ARG A 46 7.67 -2.77 3.40
CA ARG A 46 8.92 -2.10 3.79
C ARG A 46 9.88 -1.93 2.62
N ARG A 47 10.07 -2.96 1.79
CA ARG A 47 10.93 -2.89 0.58
C ARG A 47 10.38 -1.92 -0.47
N ALA A 48 9.07 -1.76 -0.53
CA ALA A 48 8.40 -0.76 -1.36
C ALA A 48 8.44 0.66 -0.76
N GLY A 49 9.16 0.90 0.35
CA GLY A 49 9.24 2.21 0.99
C GLY A 49 7.91 2.70 1.57
N TRP A 50 7.00 1.76 1.87
CA TRP A 50 5.68 2.00 2.43
C TRP A 50 5.52 1.14 3.70
N PRO A 51 6.27 1.43 4.78
CA PRO A 51 6.34 0.55 5.94
C PRO A 51 5.01 0.51 6.72
N LEU A 52 4.66 -0.70 7.19
CA LEU A 52 3.53 -0.90 8.10
C LEU A 52 3.88 -0.46 9.51
N ASN A 53 3.12 0.48 10.08
CA ASN A 53 3.21 0.82 11.50
C ASN A 53 2.46 -0.23 12.31
N ARG A 54 3.19 -1.12 13.01
CA ARG A 54 2.60 -2.26 13.70
C ARG A 54 1.75 -1.81 14.89
N LEU A 55 0.55 -2.38 15.01
CA LEU A 55 -0.35 -2.20 16.16
C LEU A 55 -0.07 -3.20 17.29
N GLY A 56 0.78 -4.20 17.04
CA GLY A 56 1.16 -5.19 18.03
C GLY A 56 2.28 -6.09 17.54
N SER A 57 2.72 -6.99 18.42
CA SER A 57 3.69 -8.03 18.06
C SER A 57 3.08 -9.03 17.08
N PRO A 58 3.87 -9.59 16.13
CA PRO A 58 3.38 -10.63 15.26
C PRO A 58 2.90 -11.86 16.03
N ALA A 59 1.76 -12.41 15.63
CA ALA A 59 1.15 -13.60 16.22
C ALA A 59 0.94 -14.69 15.15
N GLN A 60 1.00 -15.95 15.57
CA GLN A 60 0.66 -17.06 14.69
C GLN A 60 -0.87 -17.11 14.53
N ILE A 61 -1.36 -17.00 13.30
CA ILE A 61 -2.77 -17.19 12.95
C ILE A 61 -2.81 -18.32 11.94
N ASN A 62 -3.37 -19.46 12.36
CA ASN A 62 -3.31 -20.73 11.62
C ASN A 62 -1.86 -21.07 11.26
N GLU A 63 -1.54 -21.21 9.97
CA GLU A 63 -0.19 -21.55 9.49
C GLU A 63 0.69 -20.33 9.20
N THR A 64 0.16 -19.12 9.32
CA THR A 64 0.84 -17.87 8.96
C THR A 64 1.24 -17.04 10.17
N ARG A 65 2.41 -16.37 10.09
CA ARG A 65 2.84 -15.44 11.12
C ARG A 65 2.38 -14.06 10.72
N SER A 66 1.30 -13.60 11.34
CA SER A 66 0.57 -12.40 10.94
C SER A 66 0.82 -11.24 11.88
N VAL A 67 0.65 -10.03 11.38
CA VAL A 67 0.80 -8.76 12.10
C VAL A 67 -0.27 -7.78 11.64
N ALA A 68 -0.88 -7.09 12.60
CA ALA A 68 -1.79 -5.98 12.33
C ALA A 68 -1.04 -4.65 12.35
N GLY A 69 -1.45 -3.70 11.52
CA GLY A 69 -0.84 -2.38 11.48
C GLY A 69 -1.58 -1.38 10.60
N LEU A 70 -1.05 -0.15 10.59
CA LEU A 70 -1.51 0.94 9.73
C LEU A 70 -0.53 1.23 8.60
N LEU A 71 -1.05 1.51 7.43
CA LEU A 71 -0.33 2.06 6.28
C LEU A 71 -0.84 3.47 6.01
N THR A 72 0.06 4.40 5.71
CA THR A 72 -0.32 5.77 5.34
C THR A 72 -0.95 5.79 3.95
N ALA A 73 -2.06 6.49 3.79
CA ALA A 73 -2.69 6.77 2.51
C ALA A 73 -2.52 8.26 2.19
N ASP A 74 -1.46 8.58 1.45
CA ASP A 74 -1.17 9.93 0.96
C ASP A 74 -0.53 9.89 -0.44
N TRP A 75 -0.50 11.03 -1.11
CA TRP A 75 0.09 11.16 -2.45
C TRP A 75 1.59 10.84 -2.45
N GLN A 76 2.29 11.05 -1.33
CA GLN A 76 3.71 10.70 -1.22
C GLN A 76 3.92 9.17 -1.29
N SER A 77 3.07 8.41 -0.61
CA SER A 77 3.05 6.95 -0.63
C SER A 77 2.66 6.45 -2.02
N PHE A 78 1.65 7.07 -2.65
CA PHE A 78 1.28 6.79 -4.04
C PHE A 78 2.46 6.95 -5.00
N ASP A 79 3.14 8.10 -4.98
CA ASP A 79 4.27 8.37 -5.88
C ASP A 79 5.45 7.40 -5.67
N ARG A 80 5.66 6.95 -4.43
CA ARG A 80 6.66 5.92 -4.12
C ARG A 80 6.27 4.58 -4.74
N LEU A 81 5.00 4.20 -4.65
CA LEU A 81 4.51 2.90 -5.03
C LEU A 81 4.24 2.79 -6.53
N ARG A 82 3.89 3.89 -7.19
CA ARG A 82 3.44 3.90 -8.59
C ARG A 82 4.52 3.43 -9.56
N PRO A 83 4.39 2.24 -10.17
CA PRO A 83 5.27 1.82 -11.24
C PRO A 83 4.96 2.61 -12.52
N ARG A 84 5.89 2.61 -13.48
CA ARG A 84 5.70 3.31 -14.77
C ARG A 84 4.48 2.83 -15.55
N ILE A 85 4.13 1.54 -15.40
CA ILE A 85 3.01 0.90 -16.09
C ILE A 85 1.64 1.27 -15.49
N TYR A 86 1.61 1.98 -14.36
CA TYR A 86 0.36 2.28 -13.67
C TYR A 86 -0.42 3.35 -14.42
N SER A 87 -1.66 3.02 -14.76
CA SER A 87 -2.69 3.96 -15.22
C SER A 87 -3.91 3.88 -14.30
N SER A 88 -4.44 5.03 -13.92
CA SER A 88 -5.66 5.10 -13.10
C SER A 88 -6.92 5.09 -13.97
N SER A 89 -7.94 4.38 -13.50
CA SER A 89 -9.30 4.44 -14.04
C SER A 89 -10.29 5.02 -13.02
N PHE A 90 -9.83 5.48 -11.85
CA PHE A 90 -10.71 6.05 -10.85
C PHE A 90 -11.24 7.40 -11.34
N SER A 91 -12.56 7.50 -11.46
CA SER A 91 -13.23 8.77 -11.70
C SER A 91 -13.35 9.53 -10.38
N LEU A 92 -13.14 10.85 -10.42
CA LEU A 92 -13.45 11.74 -9.29
C LEU A 92 -14.97 11.80 -9.10
N HIS A 93 -15.56 10.76 -8.52
CA HIS A 93 -16.94 10.85 -8.07
C HIS A 93 -16.93 11.60 -6.74
N GLN A 94 -17.15 12.92 -6.81
CA GLN A 94 -17.37 13.74 -5.64
C GLN A 94 -18.54 13.14 -4.86
N LYS A 95 -18.30 12.67 -3.65
CA LYS A 95 -19.39 12.46 -2.70
C LYS A 95 -19.92 13.84 -2.32
N GLU A 96 -21.07 14.16 -2.86
CA GLU A 96 -21.98 15.18 -2.37
C GLU A 96 -22.18 14.94 -0.87
N VAL A 97 -21.76 15.92 -0.06
CA VAL A 97 -21.91 15.88 1.39
C VAL A 97 -23.35 16.26 1.69
N ALA A 98 -24.13 15.31 2.20
CA ALA A 98 -25.46 15.56 2.78
C ALA A 98 -25.33 16.27 4.13
#